data_AF-A0A1X7U6D8-F1
#
_entry.id   AF-A0A1X7U6D8-F1
#
_cell.length_a   1.000
_cell.length_b   1.000
_cell.length_c   1.000
_cell.angle_alpha   90.00
_cell.angle_beta   90.00
_cell.angle_gamma   90.00
#
_symmetry.space_group_name_H-M   'P 1'
#
loop_
_entity.id
_entity.type
_entity.pdbx_description
1 polymer ?
#
loop_
_entity_poly.entity_id
_entity_poly.type
_entity_poly.pdbx_seq_one_letter_code
_entity_poly.pdbx_strand_id
1 'polypeptide(L)' 'MPSPFLMFITGGAGTGKSHVLSVIKEHLQRAHIGAENACISVAPTGVAAFNIGGLTIHRALNPPCRAWKLHYLYKAWS' A
#
# COMPACT_ATOMS: atom_id res chain seq x y z
N MET A 1 9.40 -15.79 15.00
CA MET A 1 9.41 -14.65 14.04
C MET A 1 8.97 -13.42 14.80
N PRO A 2 9.66 -12.27 14.68
CA PRO A 2 9.20 -11.04 15.31
C PRO A 2 7.81 -10.65 14.78
N SER A 3 6.99 -10.01 15.61
CA SER A 3 5.68 -9.51 15.19
C SER A 3 5.83 -8.42 14.12
N PRO A 4 4.97 -8.39 13.09
CA PRO A 4 5.04 -7.36 12.06
C PRO A 4 4.80 -5.97 12.67
N PHE A 5 5.55 -4.98 12.21
CA PHE A 5 5.34 -3.58 12.58
C PHE A 5 4.14 -3.01 11.81
N LEU A 6 3.06 -2.67 12.52
CA LEU A 6 1.83 -2.13 11.96
C LEU A 6 1.66 -0.67 12.40
N MET A 7 1.57 0.24 11.43
CA MET A 7 1.47 1.69 11.68
C MET A 7 0.36 2.31 10.83
N PHE A 8 -0.44 3.19 11.43
CA PHE A 8 -1.41 4.02 10.74
C PHE A 8 -0.99 5.48 10.81
N ILE A 9 -0.68 6.08 9.65
CA ILE A 9 -0.27 7.48 9.52
C ILE A 9 -1.42 8.27 8.89
N THR A 10 -1.91 9.29 9.57
CA THR A 10 -3.01 10.15 9.11
C THR A 10 -2.67 11.63 9.25
N GLY A 11 -3.45 12.50 8.62
CA GLY A 11 -3.27 13.96 8.63
C GLY A 11 -3.98 14.63 7.45
N GLY A 12 -4.15 15.96 7.51
CA GLY A 12 -4.81 16.75 6.46
C GLY A 12 -4.16 16.67 5.08
N ALA A 13 -4.83 17.17 4.04
CA ALA A 13 -4.23 17.27 2.71
C ALA A 13 -2.95 18.12 2.75
N GLY A 14 -1.93 17.77 1.97
CA GLY A 14 -0.68 18.53 1.92
C GLY A 14 0.32 18.29 3.07
N THR A 15 0.00 17.46 4.07
CA THR A 15 0.92 17.20 5.21
C THR A 15 2.10 16.27 4.91
N GLY A 16 2.39 15.95 3.64
CA GLY A 16 3.56 15.15 3.26
C GLY A 16 3.49 13.64 3.55
N LYS A 17 2.30 13.06 3.78
CA LYS A 17 2.15 11.61 4.04
C LYS A 17 2.82 10.71 2.99
N SER A 18 2.66 11.03 1.70
CA SER A 18 3.32 10.29 0.61
C SER A 18 4.85 10.41 0.65
N HIS A 19 5.37 11.54 1.16
CA HIS A 19 6.80 11.73 1.34
C HIS A 19 7.36 10.89 2.50
N VAL A 20 6.62 10.79 3.61
CA VAL A 20 6.97 9.87 4.70
C VAL A 20 7.04 8.43 4.18
N LEU A 21 6.05 8.01 3.38
CA LEU A 21 6.05 6.70 2.75
C LEU A 21 7.27 6.47 1.85
N SER A 22 7.70 7.47 1.06
CA SER A 22 8.87 7.32 0.19
C SER A 22 10.17 7.17 0.98
N VAL A 23 10.34 7.90 2.07
CA VAL A 23 11.54 7.80 2.92
C VAL A 23 11.62 6.44 3.60
N ILE A 24 10.49 5.92 4.10
CA ILE A 24 10.41 4.57 4.69
C ILE A 24 10.78 3.53 3.64
N LYS A 25 10.21 3.61 2.44
CA LYS A 25 10.51 2.69 1.33
C LYS A 25 11.99 2.68 1.00
N GLU A 26 12.60 3.86 0.86
CA GLU A 26 14.02 3.99 0.56
C GLU A 26 14.91 3.38 1.66
N HIS A 27 14.58 3.63 2.93
CA HIS A 27 15.30 3.02 4.05
C HIS A 27 15.20 1.49 4.04
N LEU A 28 14.00 0.95 3.80
CA LEU A 28 13.80 -0.50 3.73
C LEU A 28 14.55 -1.12 2.55
N GLN A 29 14.55 -0.47 1.39
CA GLN A 29 15.30 -0.93 0.21
C GLN A 29 16.81 -0.93 0.47
N ARG A 30 17.35 0.13 1.09
CA ARG A 30 18.78 0.22 1.46
C ARG A 30 19.17 -0.83 2.51
N ALA A 31 18.29 -1.14 3.45
CA ALA A 31 18.54 -2.15 4.49
C ALA A 31 18.56 -3.59 3.94
N HIS A 32 17.93 -3.84 2.77
CA HIS A 32 17.84 -5.16 2.15
C HIS A 32 18.69 -5.22 0.86
N ILE A 33 20.00 -4.96 1.00
CA ILE A 33 20.96 -5.00 -0.12
C ILE A 33 20.90 -6.38 -0.80
N GLY A 34 20.55 -6.41 -2.09
CA GLY A 34 20.47 -7.64 -2.91
C GLY A 34 19.07 -8.22 -3.11
N ALA A 35 18.05 -7.69 -2.44
CA ALA A 35 16.65 -8.06 -2.70
C ALA A 35 16.01 -7.03 -3.65
N GLU A 36 16.03 -7.33 -4.96
CA GLU A 36 15.14 -6.62 -5.88
C GLU A 36 13.69 -6.76 -5.36
N ASN A 37 12.97 -5.63 -5.26
CA ASN A 37 11.58 -5.57 -4.79
C ASN A 37 11.34 -5.94 -3.31
N ALA A 38 12.28 -5.65 -2.39
CA ALA A 38 12.09 -5.85 -0.96
C ALA A 38 10.84 -5.15 -0.35
N CYS A 39 10.29 -4.13 -1.03
CA CYS A 39 9.11 -3.39 -0.57
C CYS A 39 8.18 -3.07 -1.74
N ILE A 40 6.89 -3.40 -1.58
CA ILE A 40 5.82 -3.02 -2.51
C ILE A 40 4.98 -1.88 -1.90
N SER A 41 4.72 -0.85 -2.69
CA SER A 41 3.82 0.25 -2.32
C SER A 41 2.47 0.04 -3.01
N VAL A 42 1.38 0.10 -2.26
CA VAL A 42 0.02 -0.11 -2.79
C VAL A 42 -0.92 1.02 -2.43
N ALA A 43 -1.83 1.35 -3.35
CA ALA A 43 -2.89 2.32 -3.13
C ALA A 43 -4.26 1.83 -3.66
N PRO A 44 -5.38 2.44 -3.25
CA PRO A 44 -6.71 2.02 -3.71
C PRO A 44 -7.00 2.36 -5.18
N THR A 45 -6.49 3.50 -5.68
CA THR A 45 -6.76 4.00 -7.04
C THR A 45 -5.51 4.04 -7.91
N GLY A 46 -5.69 4.02 -9.23
CA GLY A 46 -4.59 4.04 -10.20
C GLY A 46 -3.72 5.30 -10.09
N VAL A 47 -4.34 6.48 -9.98
CA VAL A 47 -3.61 7.76 -9.86
C VAL A 47 -2.82 7.83 -8.55
N ALA A 48 -3.39 7.39 -7.43
CA ALA A 48 -2.67 7.38 -6.16
C ALA A 48 -1.50 6.39 -6.19
N ALA A 49 -1.69 5.20 -6.78
CA ALA A 49 -0.64 4.21 -6.96
C ALA A 49 0.50 4.75 -7.84
N PHE A 50 0.16 5.43 -8.94
CA PHE A 50 1.12 6.08 -9.82
C PHE A 50 1.96 7.12 -9.07
N ASN A 51 1.31 8.00 -8.29
CA ASN A 51 2.00 9.06 -7.54
C ASN A 51 3.00 8.56 -6.50
N ILE A 52 2.83 7.33 -5.98
CA ILE A 52 3.75 6.72 -5.01
C ILE A 52 4.71 5.69 -5.65
N GLY A 53 4.73 5.58 -6.98
CA GLY A 53 5.53 4.59 -7.70
C GLY A 53 5.20 3.15 -7.30
N GLY A 54 3.90 2.84 -7.22
CA GLY A 54 3.37 1.58 -6.72
C GLY A 54 2.28 0.97 -7.60
N LEU A 55 1.56 0.00 -7.03
CA LEU A 55 0.48 -0.74 -7.68
C LEU A 55 -0.87 -0.43 -7.02
N THR A 56 -1.97 -0.71 -7.71
CA THR A 56 -3.24 -0.81 -7.01
C THR A 56 -3.27 -2.06 -6.15
N ILE A 57 -3.99 -2.02 -5.01
CA ILE A 57 -4.15 -3.22 -4.16
C ILE A 57 -4.74 -4.41 -4.94
N HIS A 58 -5.65 -4.13 -5.88
CA HIS A 58 -6.22 -5.13 -6.79
C HIS A 58 -5.14 -5.79 -7.66
N ARG A 59 -4.22 -5.01 -8.25
CA ARG A 59 -3.15 -5.54 -9.10
C ARG A 59 -2.09 -6.28 -8.28
N ALA A 60 -1.76 -5.80 -7.08
CA ALA A 60 -0.74 -6.39 -6.23
C ALA A 60 -1.15 -7.75 -5.65
N LEU A 61 -2.41 -7.88 -5.21
CA LEU A 61 -2.90 -9.12 -4.59
C LEU A 61 -3.49 -10.11 -5.59
N ASN A 62 -3.71 -9.69 -6.85
CA ASN A 62 -4.41 -10.42 -7.91
C ASN A 62 -5.58 -11.33 -7.43
N PRO A 63 -6.51 -10.80 -6.64
CA PRO A 63 -7.55 -11.60 -6.02
C PRO A 63 -8.65 -11.96 -7.04
N PRO A 64 -9.35 -13.09 -6.88
CA PRO A 64 -10.43 -13.47 -7.79
C PRO A 64 -11.54 -12.41 -7.79
N CYS A 65 -11.95 -11.96 -8.98
CA CYS A 65 -12.89 -10.85 -9.19
C CYS A 65 -14.21 -10.97 -8.40
N ARG A 66 -14.61 -12.20 -8.03
CA ARG A 66 -15.84 -12.46 -7.25
C ARG A 66 -15.69 -12.18 -5.76
N ALA A 67 -14.49 -12.28 -5.19
CA ALA A 67 -14.25 -12.09 -3.76
C ALA A 67 -14.49 -10.64 -3.30
N TRP A 68 -14.21 -9.65 -4.15
CA TRP A 68 -14.39 -8.23 -3.80
C TRP A 68 -15.83 -7.76 -3.93
N LYS A 69 -16.62 -8.36 -4.85
CA LYS A 69 -18.06 -8.07 -4.95
C LYS A 69 -18.78 -8.34 -3.63
N LEU A 70 -18.45 -9.45 -2.96
CA LEU A 70 -19.07 -9.79 -1.67
C LEU A 70 -18.68 -8.81 -0.55
N HIS A 71 -17.41 -8.39 -0.46
CA HIS A 71 -16.96 -7.47 0.60
C HIS A 71 -17.56 -6.06 0.47
N TYR A 72 -17.63 -5.51 -0.75
CA TYR A 72 -18.25 -4.20 -0.99
C TYR A 72 -19.76 -4.22 -0.81
N LEU A 73 -20.44 -5.31 -1.21
CA LEU A 73 -21.88 -5.45 -0.99
C LEU A 73 -22.22 -5.58 0.50
N TYR A 74 -21.38 -6.25 1.29
CA TYR A 74 -21.58 -6.36 2.74
C TYR A 74 -21.36 -5.04 3.49
N LYS A 75 -20.41 -4.20 3.04
CA LYS A 75 -20.18 -2.86 3.61
C LYS A 75 -21.17 -1.79 3.13
N ALA A 76 -21.88 -2.00 2.03
CA ALA A 76 -22.92 -1.09 1.53
C ALA A 76 -24.29 -1.31 2.20
N TRP A 77 -24.42 -2.34 3.04
CA TRP A 77 -25.61 -2.68 3.83
C TRP A 77 -25.26 -2.86 5.32
N SER A 78 -24.53 -1.90 5.90
CA SER A 78 -24.35 -1.73 7.35
C SER A 78 -24.24 -0.27 7.71
#